data_AF-A0A4R0HKM9-F1
#
_entry.id   AF-A0A4R0HKM9-F1
#
_cell.length_a   1.000
_cell.length_b   1.000
_cell.length_c   1.000
_cell.angle_alpha   90.00
_cell.angle_beta   90.00
_cell.angle_gamma   90.00
#
_symmetry.space_group_name_H-M   'P 1'
#
loop_
_entity.id
_entity.type
_entity.pdbx_description
1 polymer ?
#
loop_
_entity_poly.entity_id
_entity_poly.type
_entity_poly.pdbx_seq_one_letter_code
_entity_poly.pdbx_strand_id
1 'polypeptide(L)'
;MTDEDDIEISPQSWEYRLVAAVVYAVEQRVGGGAGGPRTRWNGEVLAETDPDDVGGAFSDGSISVSVRHVFDRLREARDLDRPLTDYEAWLVRDAMDTLTHEAAHLMAPLRDETAPETYPYDSAATAFDEGRTEHWTKRNLDNVISDVFRDAGLDHVEDAVLAQPNLDTLPAYTPATRHLDQALAERSGLTSAEVTQKLLCADDGQRWNVAVDLVIDKHLAEPGLMPEAHRAEVRRQLVAPLRDALSGLEAVQADESLGSEQKSDEATTAAQNAVAGLDTELQRIERKYRIENAQRVQPESQRPESRLNQAVRHAQENLSPDLERLRALSDPQAPAAGAPKRRAGVTDHAPSRPDDGSRGQEATRPRPGPHAPGLG
;
A
#
# COMPACT_ATOMS: atom_id res chain seq x y z
N MET A 1 -5.77 -9.73 -34.19
CA MET A 1 -4.56 -10.32 -33.61
C MET A 1 -4.23 -11.49 -34.49
N THR A 2 -3.34 -11.25 -35.44
CA THR A 2 -2.62 -12.35 -36.10
C THR A 2 -1.70 -12.93 -35.06
N ASP A 3 -1.65 -14.26 -34.96
CA ASP A 3 -0.64 -15.00 -34.19
C ASP A 3 0.74 -14.52 -34.67
N GLU A 4 1.32 -13.51 -34.02
CA GLU A 4 2.75 -13.32 -34.05
C GLU A 4 3.28 -14.44 -33.16
N ASP A 5 3.91 -15.43 -33.79
CA ASP A 5 4.43 -16.60 -33.12
C ASP A 5 5.44 -16.13 -32.05
N ASP A 6 5.05 -16.19 -30.77
CA ASP A 6 5.95 -15.93 -29.66
C ASP A 6 7.19 -16.82 -29.81
N ILE A 7 8.36 -16.17 -29.96
CA ILE A 7 9.61 -16.90 -30.18
C ILE A 7 10.17 -17.27 -28.80
N GLU A 8 9.89 -18.51 -28.38
CA GLU A 8 10.45 -19.05 -27.13
C GLU A 8 11.98 -19.19 -27.20
N ILE A 9 12.65 -18.68 -26.18
CA ILE A 9 14.09 -18.82 -25.96
C ILE A 9 14.35 -20.21 -25.38
N SER A 10 15.10 -21.03 -26.13
CA SER A 10 15.36 -22.42 -25.79
C SER A 10 15.87 -22.62 -24.35
N PRO A 11 15.30 -23.55 -23.55
CA PRO A 11 15.78 -23.88 -22.21
C PRO A 11 17.24 -24.36 -22.12
N GLN A 12 17.83 -24.76 -23.25
CA GLN A 12 19.24 -25.17 -23.34
C GLN A 12 20.19 -24.01 -23.64
N SER A 13 19.65 -22.83 -23.95
CA SER A 13 20.43 -21.65 -24.30
C SER A 13 21.12 -21.03 -23.08
N TRP A 14 22.10 -20.17 -23.32
CA TRP A 14 22.77 -19.43 -22.24
C TRP A 14 21.86 -18.35 -21.65
N GLU A 15 21.07 -17.70 -22.50
CA GLU A 15 20.11 -16.65 -22.16
C GLU A 15 19.05 -17.17 -21.19
N TYR A 16 18.48 -18.35 -21.47
CA TYR A 16 17.54 -18.98 -20.55
C TYR A 16 18.16 -19.21 -19.18
N ARG A 17 19.37 -19.78 -19.13
CA ARG A 17 20.07 -20.03 -17.85
C ARG A 17 20.36 -18.74 -17.09
N LEU A 18 20.65 -17.64 -17.80
CA LEU A 18 20.85 -16.33 -17.21
C LEU A 18 19.55 -15.81 -16.58
N VAL A 19 18.43 -15.82 -17.32
CA VAL A 19 17.11 -15.43 -16.78
C VAL A 19 16.73 -16.30 -15.58
N ALA A 20 16.91 -17.61 -15.69
CA ALA A 20 16.64 -18.54 -14.59
C ALA A 20 17.46 -18.22 -13.32
N ALA A 21 18.73 -17.85 -13.49
CA ALA A 21 19.60 -17.45 -12.39
C ALA A 21 19.15 -16.13 -11.75
N VAL A 22 18.73 -15.15 -12.56
CA VAL A 22 18.17 -13.88 -12.07
C VAL A 22 16.87 -14.13 -11.30
N VAL A 23 15.92 -14.88 -11.85
CA VAL A 23 14.66 -15.23 -11.17
C VAL A 23 14.93 -15.93 -9.84
N TYR A 24 15.87 -16.87 -9.81
CA TYR A 24 16.28 -17.52 -8.57
C TYR A 24 16.90 -16.54 -7.56
N ALA A 25 17.78 -15.63 -8.01
CA ALA A 25 18.41 -14.63 -7.16
C ALA A 25 17.39 -13.62 -6.58
N VAL A 26 16.37 -13.25 -7.35
CA VAL A 26 15.22 -12.45 -6.91
C VAL A 26 14.40 -13.22 -5.88
N GLU A 27 14.02 -14.46 -6.18
CA GLU A 27 13.24 -15.31 -5.26
C GLU A 27 13.94 -15.48 -3.91
N GLN A 28 15.26 -15.71 -3.87
CA GLN A 28 15.99 -15.83 -2.61
C GLN A 28 15.92 -14.55 -1.76
N ARG A 29 15.97 -13.38 -2.41
CA ARG A 29 15.99 -12.07 -1.72
C ARG A 29 14.60 -11.60 -1.31
N VAL A 30 13.60 -11.72 -2.19
CA VAL A 30 12.22 -11.33 -1.90
C VAL A 30 11.52 -12.38 -1.05
N GLY A 31 11.72 -13.67 -1.32
CA GLY A 31 11.08 -14.74 -0.57
C GLY A 31 11.61 -14.89 0.86
N GLY A 32 12.85 -14.48 1.13
CA GLY A 32 13.53 -14.79 2.39
C GLY A 32 14.10 -16.22 2.42
N GLY A 33 14.45 -16.75 1.25
CA GLY A 33 15.11 -18.05 1.08
C GLY A 33 14.17 -19.25 0.99
N ALA A 34 14.66 -20.44 1.38
CA ALA A 34 14.03 -21.73 1.10
C ALA A 34 12.59 -21.92 1.64
N GLY A 35 12.19 -21.16 2.66
CA GLY A 35 10.85 -21.18 3.25
C GLY A 35 9.95 -20.02 2.84
N GLY A 36 10.41 -19.17 1.92
CA GLY A 36 9.72 -17.99 1.44
C GLY A 36 8.63 -18.23 0.40
N PRO A 37 7.82 -17.20 0.09
CA PRO A 37 7.07 -17.14 -1.16
C PRO A 37 7.97 -17.46 -2.35
N ARG A 38 7.47 -18.29 -3.26
CA ARG A 38 8.12 -18.63 -4.52
C ARG A 38 7.64 -17.70 -5.61
N THR A 39 8.49 -17.46 -6.60
CA THR A 39 8.05 -16.77 -7.83
C THR A 39 6.94 -17.59 -8.52
N ARG A 40 6.05 -16.92 -9.24
CA ARG A 40 5.09 -17.56 -10.16
C ARG A 40 5.69 -17.86 -11.54
N TRP A 41 6.99 -17.67 -11.72
CA TRP A 41 7.66 -17.97 -12.98
C TRP A 41 7.37 -19.41 -13.44
N ASN A 42 6.83 -19.54 -14.65
CA ASN A 42 6.43 -20.84 -15.20
C ASN A 42 7.58 -21.57 -15.90
N GLY A 43 8.75 -20.93 -16.02
CA GLY A 43 9.91 -21.46 -16.72
C GLY A 43 9.94 -21.15 -18.22
N GLU A 44 9.09 -20.26 -18.72
CA GLU A 44 9.11 -19.82 -20.11
C GLU A 44 9.80 -18.46 -20.22
N VAL A 45 10.63 -18.33 -21.26
CA VAL A 45 11.31 -17.08 -21.63
C VAL A 45 11.01 -16.81 -23.10
N LEU A 46 10.39 -15.69 -23.39
CA LEU A 46 9.97 -15.29 -24.73
C LEU A 46 10.89 -14.18 -25.25
N ALA A 47 11.10 -14.11 -26.55
CA ALA A 47 11.70 -12.93 -27.16
C ALA A 47 10.67 -11.80 -27.18
N GLU A 48 11.03 -10.62 -26.68
CA GLU A 48 10.19 -9.43 -26.82
C GLU A 48 10.12 -9.03 -28.31
N THR A 49 8.91 -8.88 -28.81
CA THR A 49 8.61 -8.57 -30.21
C THR A 49 8.33 -7.09 -30.44
N ASP A 50 7.85 -6.38 -29.42
CA ASP A 50 7.66 -4.93 -29.50
C ASP A 50 9.04 -4.25 -29.47
N PRO A 51 9.43 -3.48 -30.50
CA PRO A 51 10.72 -2.79 -30.52
C PRO A 51 10.85 -1.68 -29.48
N ASP A 52 9.74 -1.20 -28.92
CA ASP A 52 9.71 -0.15 -27.90
C ASP A 52 9.80 -0.73 -26.47
N ASP A 53 9.59 -2.04 -26.30
CA ASP A 53 9.72 -2.75 -25.02
C ASP A 53 11.06 -3.49 -24.87
N VAL A 54 11.58 -3.49 -23.64
CA VAL A 54 12.86 -4.15 -23.30
C VAL A 54 12.65 -5.49 -22.58
N GLY A 55 11.47 -5.72 -22.02
CA GLY A 55 11.05 -6.96 -21.39
C GLY A 55 9.68 -6.79 -20.70
N GLY A 56 9.11 -7.90 -20.25
CA GLY A 56 7.83 -7.91 -19.57
C GLY A 56 7.60 -9.19 -18.76
N ALA A 57 6.78 -9.11 -17.73
CA ALA A 57 6.35 -10.23 -16.90
C ALA A 57 4.85 -10.51 -17.08
N PHE A 58 4.49 -11.57 -17.80
CA PHE A 58 3.09 -11.85 -18.15
C PHE A 58 2.34 -12.57 -17.06
N SER A 59 1.01 -12.44 -17.04
CA SER A 59 0.13 -13.07 -16.05
C SER A 59 0.23 -14.60 -15.96
N ASP A 60 0.57 -15.29 -17.05
CA ASP A 60 0.77 -16.75 -17.06
C ASP A 60 2.09 -17.21 -16.39
N GLY A 61 2.94 -16.25 -16.01
CA GLY A 61 4.22 -16.49 -15.35
C GLY A 61 5.40 -16.53 -16.32
N SER A 62 5.23 -16.27 -17.61
CA SER A 62 6.34 -16.14 -18.56
C SER A 62 7.03 -14.77 -18.44
N ILE A 63 8.28 -14.68 -18.93
CA ILE A 63 9.03 -13.43 -19.06
C ILE A 63 9.36 -13.20 -20.54
N SER A 64 9.02 -12.04 -21.12
CA SER A 64 9.62 -11.59 -22.39
C SER A 64 10.88 -10.78 -22.14
N VAL A 65 11.85 -10.91 -23.05
CA VAL A 65 13.11 -10.16 -22.99
C VAL A 65 13.52 -9.73 -24.39
N SER A 66 13.86 -8.45 -24.54
CA SER A 66 14.37 -7.93 -25.82
C SER A 66 15.73 -8.53 -26.15
N VAL A 67 15.80 -9.27 -27.26
CA VAL A 67 17.06 -9.86 -27.72
C VAL A 67 18.11 -8.78 -27.99
N ARG A 68 17.70 -7.69 -28.64
CA ARG A 68 18.61 -6.60 -29.04
C ARG A 68 19.06 -5.75 -27.87
N HIS A 69 18.14 -5.40 -26.98
CA HIS A 69 18.42 -4.44 -25.91
C HIS A 69 19.01 -5.10 -24.66
N VAL A 70 18.71 -6.37 -24.42
CA VAL A 70 19.16 -7.11 -23.23
C VAL A 70 20.15 -8.21 -23.61
N PHE A 71 19.74 -9.25 -24.35
CA PHE A 71 20.59 -10.42 -24.55
C PHE A 71 21.85 -10.14 -25.38
N ASP A 72 21.77 -9.35 -26.44
CA ASP A 72 22.93 -9.00 -27.25
C ASP A 72 23.97 -8.24 -26.44
N ARG A 73 23.55 -7.34 -25.53
CA ARG A 73 24.47 -6.61 -24.63
C ARG A 73 25.20 -7.53 -23.68
N LEU A 74 24.48 -8.48 -23.11
CA LEU A 74 25.03 -9.44 -22.17
C LEU A 74 25.94 -10.46 -22.88
N ARG A 75 25.59 -10.91 -24.10
CA ARG A 75 26.45 -11.77 -24.93
C ARG A 75 27.73 -11.06 -25.36
N GLU A 76 27.60 -9.83 -25.87
CA GLU A 76 28.73 -9.01 -26.31
C GLU A 76 29.73 -8.87 -25.15
N ALA A 77 29.26 -8.55 -23.95
CA ALA A 77 30.12 -8.42 -22.77
C ALA A 77 30.77 -9.75 -22.33
N ARG A 78 30.02 -10.86 -22.38
CA ARG A 78 30.53 -12.21 -22.06
C ARG A 78 31.68 -12.61 -22.99
N ASP A 79 31.51 -12.39 -24.28
CA ASP A 79 32.44 -12.86 -25.32
C ASP A 79 33.59 -11.88 -25.55
N LEU A 80 33.59 -10.72 -24.89
CA LEU A 80 34.59 -9.67 -25.06
C LEU A 80 35.93 -10.03 -24.39
N ASP A 81 37.02 -9.92 -25.15
CA ASP A 81 38.40 -10.17 -24.70
C ASP A 81 39.14 -8.92 -24.21
N ARG A 82 38.41 -7.80 -24.06
CA ARG A 82 38.91 -6.51 -23.57
C ARG A 82 38.01 -5.98 -22.45
N PRO A 83 38.48 -5.01 -21.64
CA PRO A 83 37.62 -4.28 -20.73
C PRO A 83 36.45 -3.59 -21.47
N LEU A 84 35.30 -3.51 -20.80
CA LEU A 84 34.18 -2.69 -21.24
C LEU A 84 34.57 -1.21 -21.22
N THR A 85 34.04 -0.45 -22.17
CA THR A 85 33.95 1.01 -22.05
C THR A 85 32.86 1.38 -21.04
N ASP A 86 32.88 2.61 -20.52
CA ASP A 86 31.85 3.10 -19.59
C ASP A 86 30.43 2.94 -20.16
N TYR A 87 30.25 3.23 -21.45
CA TYR A 87 28.94 3.10 -22.10
C TYR A 87 28.49 1.64 -22.26
N GLU A 88 29.41 0.72 -22.58
CA GLU A 88 29.11 -0.71 -22.65
C GLU A 88 28.79 -1.29 -21.27
N ALA A 89 29.53 -0.89 -20.24
CA ALA A 89 29.24 -1.27 -18.86
C ALA A 89 27.86 -0.75 -18.42
N TRP A 90 27.50 0.48 -18.81
CA TRP A 90 26.18 1.04 -18.54
C TRP A 90 25.07 0.22 -19.23
N LEU A 91 25.23 -0.14 -20.51
CA LEU A 91 24.28 -0.98 -21.24
C LEU A 91 24.11 -2.37 -20.60
N VAL A 92 25.19 -2.97 -20.11
CA VAL A 92 25.13 -4.26 -19.41
C VAL A 92 24.41 -4.14 -18.08
N ARG A 93 24.63 -3.03 -17.35
CA ARG A 93 23.91 -2.76 -16.10
C ARG A 93 22.41 -2.60 -16.35
N ASP A 94 22.05 -1.82 -17.37
CA ASP A 94 20.67 -1.57 -17.78
C ASP A 94 19.97 -2.88 -18.19
N ALA A 95 20.65 -3.75 -18.95
CA ALA A 95 20.13 -5.07 -19.29
C ALA A 95 19.86 -5.95 -18.05
N MET A 96 20.73 -5.91 -17.04
CA MET A 96 20.52 -6.64 -15.79
C MET A 96 19.43 -6.04 -14.92
N ASP A 97 19.27 -4.72 -14.98
CA ASP A 97 18.19 -4.00 -14.32
C ASP A 97 16.83 -4.45 -14.86
N THR A 98 16.66 -4.48 -16.19
CA THR A 98 15.45 -5.01 -16.84
C THR A 98 15.15 -6.45 -16.38
N LEU A 99 16.12 -7.36 -16.48
CA LEU A 99 15.89 -8.76 -16.07
C LEU A 99 15.49 -8.88 -14.60
N THR A 100 16.09 -8.05 -13.74
CA THR A 100 15.80 -8.05 -12.30
C THR A 100 14.41 -7.47 -12.01
N HIS A 101 14.03 -6.42 -12.74
CA HIS A 101 12.74 -5.76 -12.66
C HIS A 101 11.61 -6.74 -13.03
N GLU A 102 11.69 -7.37 -14.20
CA GLU A 102 10.66 -8.31 -14.64
C GLU A 102 10.57 -9.55 -13.74
N ALA A 103 11.72 -10.06 -13.27
CA ALA A 103 11.73 -11.16 -12.31
C ALA A 103 11.05 -10.78 -10.98
N ALA A 104 11.16 -9.52 -10.55
CA ALA A 104 10.54 -9.04 -9.31
C ALA A 104 9.02 -8.92 -9.42
N HIS A 105 8.47 -8.56 -10.58
CA HIS A 105 7.03 -8.60 -10.85
C HIS A 105 6.44 -10.00 -10.66
N LEU A 106 7.21 -11.05 -10.96
CA LEU A 106 6.79 -12.45 -10.76
C LEU A 106 6.78 -12.92 -9.29
N MET A 107 7.12 -12.07 -8.33
CA MET A 107 6.97 -12.42 -6.91
C MET A 107 5.52 -12.33 -6.42
N ALA A 108 4.70 -11.54 -7.10
CA ALA A 108 3.27 -11.44 -6.82
C ALA A 108 2.53 -12.69 -7.34
N PRO A 109 1.65 -13.32 -6.55
CA PRO A 109 0.70 -14.31 -7.06
C PRO A 109 -0.17 -13.74 -8.19
N LEU A 110 -0.67 -14.62 -9.06
CA LEU A 110 -1.62 -14.22 -10.10
C LEU A 110 -2.87 -13.60 -9.45
N ARG A 111 -3.24 -12.42 -9.96
CA ARG A 111 -4.43 -11.68 -9.56
C ARG A 111 -5.69 -12.55 -9.59
N ASP A 112 -6.32 -12.73 -8.43
CA ASP A 112 -7.66 -13.31 -8.33
C ASP A 112 -8.74 -12.21 -8.43
N GLU A 113 -9.23 -11.97 -9.64
CA GLU A 113 -10.31 -10.99 -9.87
C GLU A 113 -11.64 -11.34 -9.19
N THR A 114 -11.79 -12.58 -8.72
CA THR A 114 -12.98 -13.03 -8.00
C THR A 114 -12.87 -12.84 -6.48
N ALA A 115 -11.68 -12.51 -5.98
CA ALA A 115 -11.45 -12.27 -4.57
C ALA A 115 -12.29 -11.08 -4.07
N PRO A 116 -12.87 -11.18 -2.86
CA PRO A 116 -13.63 -10.07 -2.29
C PRO A 116 -12.72 -8.84 -2.16
N GLU A 117 -13.30 -7.65 -2.36
CA GLU A 117 -12.60 -6.37 -2.21
C GLU A 117 -11.37 -6.22 -3.12
N THR A 118 -11.27 -7.00 -4.21
CA THR A 118 -10.21 -6.79 -5.19
C THR A 118 -10.34 -5.42 -5.82
N TYR A 119 -9.21 -4.74 -5.99
CA TYR A 119 -9.17 -3.48 -6.71
C TYR A 119 -8.85 -3.69 -8.20
N PRO A 120 -9.36 -2.82 -9.09
CA PRO A 120 -8.92 -2.81 -10.48
C PRO A 120 -7.47 -2.36 -10.57
N TYR A 121 -6.76 -2.92 -11.56
CA TYR A 121 -5.47 -2.43 -12.00
C TYR A 121 -5.70 -1.17 -12.86
N ASP A 122 -5.48 -0.01 -12.27
CA ASP A 122 -5.62 1.32 -12.88
C ASP A 122 -4.32 2.13 -12.68
N SER A 123 -4.27 3.37 -13.14
CA SER A 123 -3.10 4.25 -13.05
C SER A 123 -2.48 4.34 -11.65
N ALA A 124 -3.31 4.30 -10.59
CA ALA A 124 -2.82 4.30 -9.22
C ALA A 124 -2.17 2.97 -8.86
N ALA A 125 -2.77 1.84 -9.29
CA ALA A 125 -2.19 0.52 -9.12
C ALA A 125 -0.85 0.39 -9.89
N THR A 126 -0.79 0.83 -11.15
CA THR A 126 0.44 0.85 -11.95
C THR A 126 1.54 1.64 -11.22
N ALA A 127 1.28 2.89 -10.83
CA ALA A 127 2.29 3.69 -10.11
C ALA A 127 2.74 3.05 -8.78
N PHE A 128 1.82 2.39 -8.07
CA PHE A 128 2.11 1.72 -6.82
C PHE A 128 2.92 0.43 -6.97
N ASP A 129 2.70 -0.28 -8.07
CA ASP A 129 3.32 -1.54 -8.41
C ASP A 129 4.71 -1.31 -9.02
N GLU A 130 4.75 -0.61 -10.16
CA GLU A 130 5.97 -0.27 -10.89
C GLU A 130 6.98 0.47 -10.01
N GLY A 131 6.53 1.48 -9.27
CA GLY A 131 7.42 2.21 -8.36
C GLY A 131 7.97 1.32 -7.24
N ARG A 132 7.27 0.26 -6.82
CA ARG A 132 7.75 -0.65 -5.77
C ARG A 132 8.71 -1.67 -6.36
N THR A 133 8.37 -2.27 -7.49
CA THR A 133 9.23 -3.18 -8.24
C THR A 133 10.55 -2.48 -8.56
N GLU A 134 10.50 -1.27 -9.12
CA GLU A 134 11.69 -0.47 -9.40
C GLU A 134 12.47 -0.12 -8.12
N HIS A 135 11.81 0.35 -7.07
CA HIS A 135 12.49 0.65 -5.81
C HIS A 135 13.27 -0.56 -5.27
N TRP A 136 12.64 -1.73 -5.31
CA TRP A 136 13.27 -2.97 -4.87
C TRP A 136 14.41 -3.39 -5.79
N THR A 137 14.21 -3.32 -7.10
CA THR A 137 15.22 -3.63 -8.12
C THR A 137 16.46 -2.78 -7.90
N LYS A 138 16.32 -1.45 -7.82
CA LYS A 138 17.48 -0.56 -7.60
C LYS A 138 18.19 -0.84 -6.29
N ARG A 139 17.49 -1.20 -5.23
CA ARG A 139 18.10 -1.54 -3.95
C ARG A 139 18.89 -2.86 -3.99
N ASN A 140 18.52 -3.79 -4.86
CA ASN A 140 19.05 -5.15 -4.87
C ASN A 140 19.89 -5.50 -6.10
N LEU A 141 19.91 -4.64 -7.13
CA LEU A 141 20.54 -4.90 -8.42
C LEU A 141 22.01 -5.32 -8.29
N ASP A 142 22.80 -4.58 -7.50
CA ASP A 142 24.23 -4.91 -7.30
C ASP A 142 24.40 -6.32 -6.72
N ASN A 143 23.56 -6.69 -5.75
CA ASN A 143 23.61 -8.01 -5.15
C ASN A 143 23.14 -9.10 -6.12
N VAL A 144 22.19 -8.81 -7.01
CA VAL A 144 21.74 -9.76 -8.05
C VAL A 144 22.84 -9.96 -9.09
N ILE A 145 23.48 -8.86 -9.54
CA ILE A 145 24.63 -8.90 -10.44
C ILE A 145 25.74 -9.78 -9.85
N SER A 146 26.16 -9.54 -8.61
CA SER A 146 27.24 -10.32 -7.98
C SER A 146 26.92 -11.80 -7.80
N ASP A 147 25.66 -12.15 -7.59
CA ASP A 147 25.24 -13.57 -7.48
C ASP A 147 25.24 -14.27 -8.84
N VAL A 148 24.87 -13.57 -9.91
CA VAL A 148 24.60 -14.17 -11.21
C VAL A 148 25.82 -14.15 -12.12
N PHE A 149 26.64 -13.10 -12.09
CA PHE A 149 27.68 -12.85 -13.09
C PHE A 149 28.71 -13.97 -13.18
N ARG A 150 29.14 -14.51 -12.04
CA ARG A 150 30.13 -15.60 -12.02
C ARG A 150 29.65 -16.84 -12.77
N ASP A 151 28.44 -17.28 -12.48
CA ASP A 151 27.88 -18.50 -13.08
C ASP A 151 27.45 -18.27 -14.54
N ALA A 152 27.20 -17.00 -14.92
CA ALA A 152 26.93 -16.58 -16.28
C ALA A 152 28.18 -16.39 -17.16
N GLY A 153 29.38 -16.39 -16.59
CA GLY A 153 30.63 -16.10 -17.31
C GLY A 153 30.85 -14.61 -17.60
N LEU A 154 30.36 -13.75 -16.70
CA LEU A 154 30.47 -12.28 -16.74
C LEU A 154 31.32 -11.74 -15.58
N ASP A 155 32.05 -12.59 -14.85
CA ASP A 155 32.85 -12.18 -13.68
C ASP A 155 33.95 -11.18 -14.04
N HIS A 156 34.51 -11.26 -15.25
CA HIS A 156 35.56 -10.34 -15.70
C HIS A 156 35.07 -8.91 -15.95
N VAL A 157 33.75 -8.69 -16.08
CA VAL A 157 33.15 -7.36 -16.29
C VAL A 157 32.42 -6.81 -15.07
N GLU A 158 32.28 -7.61 -14.00
CA GLU A 158 31.47 -7.27 -12.81
C GLU A 158 31.83 -5.90 -12.23
N ASP A 159 33.11 -5.65 -11.96
CA ASP A 159 33.58 -4.39 -11.36
C ASP A 159 33.22 -3.16 -12.22
N ALA A 160 33.32 -3.27 -13.55
CA ALA A 160 33.02 -2.17 -14.47
C ALA A 160 31.52 -1.85 -14.49
N VAL A 161 30.67 -2.88 -14.39
CA VAL A 161 29.20 -2.78 -14.36
C VAL A 161 28.72 -2.26 -13.01
N LEU A 162 29.28 -2.73 -11.91
CA LEU A 162 28.96 -2.25 -10.56
C LEU A 162 29.44 -0.81 -10.32
N ALA A 163 30.43 -0.33 -11.06
CA ALA A 163 30.86 1.06 -11.02
C ALA A 163 29.88 2.04 -11.70
N GLN A 164 28.93 1.54 -12.49
CA GLN A 164 27.96 2.40 -13.19
C GLN A 164 26.88 2.92 -12.26
N PRO A 165 26.36 4.15 -12.50
CA PRO A 165 25.30 4.71 -11.68
C PRO A 165 24.02 3.87 -11.81
N ASN A 166 23.29 3.79 -10.71
CA ASN A 166 21.98 3.19 -10.68
C ASN A 166 20.91 4.25 -11.00
N LEU A 167 20.45 4.28 -12.24
CA LEU A 167 19.47 5.26 -12.70
C LEU A 167 18.05 4.75 -12.43
N ASP A 168 17.21 5.61 -11.87
CA ASP A 168 15.79 5.36 -11.66
C ASP A 168 15.03 5.67 -12.95
N THR A 169 14.45 4.63 -13.57
CA THR A 169 13.73 4.77 -14.85
C THR A 169 12.28 5.22 -14.64
N LEU A 170 11.79 5.14 -13.40
CA LEU A 170 10.42 5.48 -13.01
C LEU A 170 10.40 6.60 -11.94
N PRO A 171 10.99 7.77 -12.23
CA PRO A 171 11.14 8.85 -11.24
C PRO A 171 9.80 9.43 -10.76
N ALA A 172 8.69 9.24 -11.49
CA ALA A 172 7.37 9.63 -11.01
C ALA A 172 6.74 8.60 -10.05
N TYR A 173 7.27 7.37 -9.97
CA TYR A 173 6.69 6.28 -9.17
C TYR A 173 7.56 5.95 -7.96
N THR A 174 8.87 5.72 -8.18
CA THR A 174 9.81 5.21 -7.17
C THR A 174 9.89 6.07 -5.90
N PRO A 175 9.93 7.41 -5.96
CA PRO A 175 9.92 8.22 -4.74
C PRO A 175 8.60 8.07 -3.98
N ALA A 176 7.47 7.99 -4.70
CA ALA A 176 6.15 7.89 -4.08
C ALA A 176 6.01 6.58 -3.29
N THR A 177 6.35 5.45 -3.90
CA THR A 177 6.28 4.13 -3.27
C THR A 177 7.24 4.00 -2.10
N ARG A 178 8.47 4.54 -2.21
CA ARG A 178 9.43 4.57 -1.10
C ARG A 178 8.89 5.33 0.11
N HIS A 179 8.30 6.50 -0.11
CA HIS A 179 7.69 7.30 0.96
C HIS A 179 6.48 6.59 1.60
N LEU A 180 5.65 5.93 0.79
CA LEU A 180 4.53 5.12 1.28
C LEU A 180 5.01 3.93 2.11
N ASP A 181 5.99 3.17 1.62
CA ASP A 181 6.54 2.00 2.33
C ASP A 181 7.15 2.41 3.67
N GLN A 182 7.85 3.55 3.73
CA GLN A 182 8.35 4.11 4.98
C GLN A 182 7.20 4.49 5.94
N ALA A 183 6.18 5.18 5.44
CA ALA A 183 5.04 5.58 6.26
C ALA A 183 4.26 4.37 6.80
N LEU A 184 4.05 3.34 5.98
CA LEU A 184 3.43 2.08 6.40
C LEU A 184 4.29 1.36 7.44
N ALA A 185 5.62 1.35 7.27
CA ALA A 185 6.55 0.78 8.24
C ALA A 185 6.43 1.45 9.62
N GLU A 186 6.46 2.79 9.65
CA GLU A 186 6.32 3.57 10.88
C GLU A 186 4.99 3.28 11.62
N ARG A 187 3.89 3.07 10.89
CA ARG A 187 2.55 2.82 11.45
C ARG A 187 2.30 1.37 11.85
N SER A 188 2.92 0.43 11.15
CA SER A 188 2.78 -1.01 11.44
C SER A 188 3.80 -1.52 12.47
N GLY A 189 4.89 -0.77 12.68
CA GLY A 189 6.02 -1.21 13.50
C GLY A 189 6.96 -2.18 12.79
N LEU A 190 6.79 -2.37 11.47
CA LEU A 190 7.70 -3.11 10.61
C LEU A 190 8.84 -2.21 10.12
N THR A 191 9.88 -2.81 9.54
CA THR A 191 10.86 -2.08 8.74
C THR A 191 10.31 -1.81 7.34
N SER A 192 10.83 -0.76 6.67
CA SER A 192 10.46 -0.47 5.26
C SER A 192 10.77 -1.67 4.36
N ALA A 193 11.86 -2.40 4.59
CA ALA A 193 12.18 -3.60 3.82
C ALA A 193 11.15 -4.73 3.99
N GLU A 194 10.67 -4.96 5.22
CA GLU A 194 9.60 -5.95 5.47
C GLU A 194 8.27 -5.53 4.84
N VAL A 195 7.95 -4.24 4.81
CA VAL A 195 6.77 -3.72 4.13
C VAL A 195 6.89 -3.95 2.61
N THR A 196 7.99 -3.52 2.00
CA THR A 196 8.25 -3.72 0.56
C THR A 196 8.15 -5.20 0.21
N GLN A 197 8.79 -6.09 0.99
CA GLN A 197 8.73 -7.54 0.78
C GLN A 197 7.30 -8.09 0.83
N LYS A 198 6.54 -7.73 1.87
CA LYS A 198 5.15 -8.17 2.02
C LYS A 198 4.27 -7.72 0.86
N LEU A 199 4.47 -6.50 0.38
CA LEU A 199 3.68 -5.92 -0.70
C LEU A 199 4.08 -6.45 -2.08
N LEU A 200 5.36 -6.73 -2.34
CA LEU A 200 5.80 -7.40 -3.56
C LEU A 200 5.25 -8.84 -3.67
N CYS A 201 5.12 -9.54 -2.55
CA CYS A 201 4.55 -10.89 -2.51
C CYS A 201 3.01 -10.90 -2.39
N ALA A 202 2.36 -9.75 -2.33
CA ALA A 202 0.91 -9.68 -2.29
C ALA A 202 0.34 -9.83 -3.70
N ASP A 203 -0.81 -10.51 -3.80
CA ASP A 203 -1.65 -10.51 -5.00
C ASP A 203 -1.93 -9.07 -5.44
N ASP A 204 -1.78 -8.78 -6.74
CA ASP A 204 -1.90 -7.42 -7.28
C ASP A 204 -3.23 -6.76 -6.95
N GLY A 205 -4.33 -7.52 -7.04
CA GLY A 205 -5.68 -7.07 -6.75
C GLY A 205 -5.92 -6.79 -5.26
N GLN A 206 -5.16 -7.45 -4.38
CA GLN A 206 -5.26 -7.34 -2.92
C GLN A 206 -4.17 -6.46 -2.30
N ARG A 207 -3.17 -6.01 -3.05
CA ARG A 207 -2.00 -5.29 -2.53
C ARG A 207 -2.38 -4.04 -1.72
N TRP A 208 -3.40 -3.32 -2.15
CA TRP A 208 -3.97 -2.19 -1.40
C TRP A 208 -4.55 -2.60 -0.05
N ASN A 209 -5.30 -3.71 -0.02
CA ASN A 209 -5.86 -4.27 1.22
C ASN A 209 -4.74 -4.71 2.17
N VAL A 210 -3.71 -5.38 1.65
CA VAL A 210 -2.53 -5.78 2.45
C VAL A 210 -1.85 -4.55 3.05
N ALA A 211 -1.62 -3.49 2.26
CA ALA A 211 -0.98 -2.27 2.75
C ALA A 211 -1.74 -1.63 3.92
N VAL A 212 -3.06 -1.44 3.78
CA VAL A 212 -3.85 -0.84 4.87
C VAL A 212 -4.08 -1.81 6.02
N ASP A 213 -4.09 -3.12 5.80
CA ASP A 213 -4.18 -4.13 6.85
C ASP A 213 -3.01 -4.04 7.82
N LEU A 214 -1.80 -3.71 7.35
CA LEU A 214 -0.65 -3.46 8.24
C LEU A 214 -0.94 -2.36 9.27
N VAL A 215 -1.69 -1.34 8.88
CA VAL A 215 -2.07 -0.22 9.75
C VAL A 215 -3.28 -0.57 10.60
N ILE A 216 -4.30 -1.21 10.01
CA ILE A 216 -5.50 -1.68 10.70
C ILE A 216 -5.12 -2.63 11.84
N ASP A 217 -4.25 -3.59 11.57
CA ASP A 217 -3.81 -4.59 12.54
C ASP A 217 -3.21 -3.87 13.75
N LYS A 218 -2.27 -2.95 13.52
CA LYS A 218 -1.57 -2.27 14.59
C LYS A 218 -2.44 -1.31 15.41
N HIS A 219 -3.27 -0.53 14.74
CA HIS A 219 -3.96 0.61 15.34
C HIS A 219 -5.40 0.30 15.79
N LEU A 220 -6.04 -0.67 15.15
CA LEU A 220 -7.47 -0.94 15.32
C LEU A 220 -7.76 -2.34 15.84
N ALA A 221 -7.11 -3.37 15.28
CA ALA A 221 -7.39 -4.76 15.62
C ALA A 221 -6.63 -5.23 16.87
N GLU A 222 -5.31 -5.08 16.94
CA GLU A 222 -4.48 -5.46 18.10
C GLU A 222 -4.98 -4.83 19.42
N PRO A 223 -5.35 -3.54 19.46
CA PRO A 223 -5.89 -2.93 20.69
C PRO A 223 -7.35 -3.31 20.98
N GLY A 224 -7.99 -4.11 20.11
CA GLY A 224 -9.38 -4.51 20.22
C GLY A 224 -10.38 -3.36 20.03
N LEU A 225 -10.01 -2.31 19.27
CA LEU A 225 -10.88 -1.16 19.04
C LEU A 225 -11.96 -1.48 17.99
N MET A 226 -11.58 -2.14 16.90
CA MET A 226 -12.46 -2.43 15.77
C MET A 226 -12.89 -3.91 15.74
N PRO A 227 -14.20 -4.22 15.62
CA PRO A 227 -14.66 -5.58 15.34
C PRO A 227 -14.25 -6.05 13.93
N GLU A 228 -13.88 -7.33 13.81
CA GLU A 228 -13.43 -7.91 12.51
C GLU A 228 -14.49 -7.76 11.39
N ALA A 229 -15.78 -7.83 11.74
CA ALA A 229 -16.88 -7.63 10.80
C ALA A 229 -16.89 -6.25 10.11
N HIS A 230 -16.12 -5.28 10.62
CA HIS A 230 -15.99 -3.95 10.04
C HIS A 230 -14.72 -3.76 9.20
N ARG A 231 -13.82 -4.75 9.14
CA ARG A 231 -12.51 -4.63 8.46
C ARG A 231 -12.66 -4.24 7.00
N ALA A 232 -13.53 -4.92 6.26
CA ALA A 232 -13.87 -4.63 4.86
C ALA A 232 -14.19 -3.15 4.59
N GLU A 233 -15.04 -2.57 5.44
CA GLU A 233 -15.46 -1.18 5.30
C GLU A 233 -14.32 -0.21 5.66
N VAL A 234 -13.53 -0.53 6.68
CA VAL A 234 -12.37 0.29 7.07
C VAL A 234 -11.27 0.23 6.02
N ARG A 235 -11.01 -0.92 5.40
CA ARG A 235 -10.09 -1.03 4.25
C ARG A 235 -10.47 -0.06 3.15
N ARG A 236 -11.74 -0.07 2.71
CA ARG A 236 -12.23 0.86 1.67
C ARG A 236 -11.96 2.33 2.03
N GLN A 237 -12.21 2.71 3.28
CA GLN A 237 -11.99 4.08 3.75
C GLN A 237 -10.51 4.47 3.77
N LEU A 238 -9.61 3.54 4.13
CA LEU A 238 -8.17 3.80 4.21
C LEU A 238 -7.46 3.69 2.85
N VAL A 239 -7.94 2.86 1.92
CA VAL A 239 -7.37 2.73 0.57
C VAL A 239 -7.70 3.93 -0.30
N ALA A 240 -8.90 4.50 -0.18
CA ALA A 240 -9.35 5.62 -1.00
C ALA A 240 -8.34 6.79 -1.09
N PRO A 241 -7.86 7.39 0.02
CA PRO A 241 -6.89 8.49 -0.07
C PRO A 241 -5.55 8.09 -0.70
N LEU A 242 -5.14 6.82 -0.59
CA LEU A 242 -3.91 6.34 -1.21
C LEU A 242 -4.05 6.30 -2.73
N ARG A 243 -5.13 5.68 -3.23
CA ARG A 243 -5.38 5.56 -4.67
C ARG A 243 -5.61 6.92 -5.32
N ASP A 244 -6.41 7.78 -4.69
CA ASP A 244 -6.71 9.11 -5.21
C ASP A 244 -5.41 9.92 -5.42
N ALA A 245 -4.50 9.88 -4.44
CA ALA A 245 -3.25 10.63 -4.48
C ALA A 245 -2.26 10.12 -5.54
N LEU A 246 -2.22 8.80 -5.82
CA LEU A 246 -1.31 8.23 -6.82
C LEU A 246 -1.88 8.20 -8.24
N SER A 247 -3.19 8.37 -8.40
CA SER A 247 -3.88 8.22 -9.69
C SER A 247 -3.35 9.12 -10.83
N GLY A 248 -2.71 10.25 -10.49
CA GLY A 248 -2.15 11.17 -11.49
C GLY A 248 -0.70 10.86 -11.91
N LEU A 249 -0.02 9.94 -11.23
CA LEU A 249 1.42 9.75 -11.44
C LEU A 249 1.75 9.12 -12.79
N GLU A 250 0.86 8.31 -13.36
CA GLU A 250 1.07 7.74 -14.71
C GLU A 250 1.20 8.84 -15.77
N ALA A 251 0.34 9.86 -15.69
CA ALA A 251 0.43 11.02 -16.58
C ALA A 251 1.72 11.81 -16.36
N VAL A 252 2.19 11.93 -15.11
CA VAL A 252 3.48 12.58 -14.78
C VAL A 252 4.65 11.78 -15.35
N GLN A 253 4.61 10.44 -15.26
CA GLN A 253 5.64 9.58 -15.81
C GLN A 253 5.70 9.69 -17.34
N ALA A 254 4.56 9.73 -18.00
CA ALA A 254 4.45 9.83 -19.46
C ALA A 254 4.76 11.25 -20.01
N ASP A 255 4.77 12.29 -19.16
CA ASP A 255 5.03 13.66 -19.62
C ASP A 255 6.51 13.86 -19.96
N GLU A 256 6.83 13.90 -21.26
CA GLU A 256 8.18 14.14 -21.80
C GLU A 256 8.68 15.58 -21.55
N SER A 257 7.79 16.52 -21.21
CA SER A 257 8.17 17.90 -20.90
C SER A 257 8.75 18.06 -19.50
N LEU A 258 8.58 17.06 -18.63
CA LEU A 258 9.12 17.03 -17.27
C LEU A 258 10.44 16.27 -17.22
N GLY A 259 11.46 16.88 -16.59
CA GLY A 259 12.70 16.18 -16.25
C GLY A 259 12.52 15.24 -15.04
N SER A 260 13.46 14.32 -14.83
CA SER A 260 13.40 13.34 -13.72
C SER A 260 13.26 13.98 -12.33
N GLU A 261 13.90 15.13 -12.09
CA GLU A 261 13.78 15.87 -10.83
C GLU A 261 12.33 16.35 -10.59
N GLN A 262 11.69 16.92 -11.61
CA GLN A 262 10.31 17.39 -11.53
C GLN A 262 9.34 16.23 -11.32
N LYS A 263 9.55 15.11 -12.03
CA LYS A 263 8.76 13.88 -11.83
C LYS A 263 8.89 13.36 -10.40
N SER A 264 10.10 13.39 -9.84
CA SER A 264 10.37 13.00 -8.45
C SER A 264 9.72 13.93 -7.43
N ASP A 265 9.67 15.23 -7.68
CA ASP A 265 8.99 16.20 -6.80
C ASP A 265 7.47 15.98 -6.78
N GLU A 266 6.86 15.75 -7.94
CA GLU A 266 5.43 15.39 -8.06
C GLU A 266 5.13 14.06 -7.36
N ALA A 267 5.98 13.04 -7.55
CA ALA A 267 5.88 11.75 -6.85
C ALA A 267 5.93 11.91 -5.32
N THR A 268 6.87 12.73 -4.84
CA THR A 268 7.02 13.02 -3.41
C THR A 268 5.79 13.74 -2.87
N THR A 269 5.24 14.70 -3.62
CA THR A 269 4.03 15.43 -3.24
C THR A 269 2.81 14.51 -3.19
N ALA A 270 2.63 13.64 -4.19
CA ALA A 270 1.58 12.63 -4.21
C ALA A 270 1.65 11.70 -2.99
N ALA A 271 2.84 11.18 -2.65
CA ALA A 271 3.00 10.34 -1.46
C ALA A 271 2.73 11.09 -0.15
N GLN A 272 3.17 12.35 -0.01
CA GLN A 272 2.84 13.15 1.18
C GLN A 272 1.33 13.33 1.34
N ASN A 273 0.61 13.59 0.24
CA ASN A 273 -0.85 13.69 0.24
C ASN A 273 -1.51 12.35 0.59
N ALA A 274 -1.02 11.24 0.04
CA ALA A 274 -1.49 9.89 0.34
C ALA A 274 -1.36 9.58 1.84
N VAL A 275 -0.19 9.85 2.42
CA VAL A 275 0.10 9.63 3.85
C VAL A 275 -0.77 10.51 4.74
N ALA A 276 -0.90 11.80 4.41
CA ALA A 276 -1.74 12.72 5.18
C ALA A 276 -3.23 12.33 5.13
N GLY A 277 -3.71 11.87 3.98
CA GLY A 277 -5.07 11.36 3.82
C GLY A 277 -5.30 10.07 4.63
N LEU A 278 -4.37 9.12 4.55
CA LEU A 278 -4.39 7.89 5.36
C LEU A 278 -4.45 8.20 6.86
N ASP A 279 -3.60 9.11 7.35
CA ASP A 279 -3.57 9.50 8.75
C ASP A 279 -4.87 10.14 9.22
N THR A 280 -5.41 11.04 8.40
CA THR A 280 -6.67 11.73 8.70
C THR A 280 -7.81 10.72 8.83
N GLU A 281 -7.91 9.78 7.88
CA GLU A 281 -8.94 8.74 7.91
C GLU A 281 -8.73 7.75 9.06
N LEU A 282 -7.50 7.32 9.32
CA LEU A 282 -7.19 6.45 10.46
C LEU A 282 -7.58 7.09 11.79
N GLN A 283 -7.20 8.35 12.02
CA GLN A 283 -7.55 9.08 13.25
C GLN A 283 -9.07 9.26 13.41
N ARG A 284 -9.79 9.49 12.31
CA ARG A 284 -11.25 9.57 12.31
C ARG A 284 -11.88 8.24 12.72
N ILE A 285 -11.40 7.14 12.15
CA ILE A 285 -11.89 5.77 12.43
C ILE A 285 -11.55 5.35 13.86
N GLU A 286 -10.32 5.56 14.32
CA GLU A 286 -9.90 5.28 15.70
C GLU A 286 -10.78 6.04 16.71
N ARG A 287 -11.01 7.34 16.46
CA ARG A 287 -11.85 8.17 17.34
C ARG A 287 -13.28 7.63 17.40
N LYS A 288 -13.86 7.27 16.25
CA LYS A 288 -15.19 6.65 16.17
C LYS A 288 -15.27 5.42 17.09
N TYR A 289 -14.34 4.47 16.94
CA TYR A 289 -14.37 3.24 17.73
C TYR A 289 -14.11 3.47 19.23
N ARG A 290 -13.21 4.39 19.59
CA ARG A 290 -12.98 4.74 21.00
C ARG A 290 -14.25 5.30 21.66
N ILE A 291 -15.00 6.15 20.96
CA ILE A 291 -16.27 6.71 21.46
C ILE A 291 -17.33 5.60 21.59
N GLU A 292 -17.51 4.78 20.55
CA GLU A 292 -18.47 3.68 20.57
C GLU A 292 -18.18 2.68 21.69
N ASN A 293 -16.91 2.33 21.92
CA ASN A 293 -16.51 1.42 22.99
C ASN A 293 -16.74 2.04 24.37
N ALA A 294 -16.42 3.32 24.57
CA ALA A 294 -16.71 4.02 25.82
C ALA A 294 -18.22 4.07 26.11
N GLN A 295 -19.04 4.27 25.09
CA GLN A 295 -20.51 4.26 25.20
C GLN A 295 -21.09 2.87 25.49
N ARG A 296 -20.43 1.77 25.08
CA ARG A 296 -20.87 0.40 25.43
C ARG A 296 -20.62 0.03 26.88
N VAL A 297 -19.56 0.57 27.50
CA VAL A 297 -19.19 0.28 28.90
C VAL A 297 -20.00 1.08 29.92
N GLN A 298 -20.44 2.30 29.58
CA GLN A 298 -21.24 3.15 30.48
C GLN A 298 -22.63 2.61 30.88
N PRO A 299 -23.45 1.98 30.00
CA PRO A 299 -24.78 1.51 30.38
C PRO A 299 -24.77 0.32 31.35
N GLU A 300 -23.65 -0.40 31.51
CA GLU A 300 -23.54 -1.45 32.53
C GLU A 300 -23.21 -0.89 33.92
N SER A 301 -22.42 0.18 33.99
CA SER A 301 -22.01 0.81 35.26
C SER A 301 -23.04 1.78 35.84
N GLN A 302 -24.01 2.27 35.05
CA GLN A 302 -25.14 3.09 35.53
C GLN A 302 -26.45 2.31 35.77
N ARG A 303 -26.50 1.01 35.43
CA ARG A 303 -27.61 0.11 35.78
C ARG A 303 -27.71 -0.38 37.24
N PRO A 304 -26.72 -0.23 38.16
CA PRO A 304 -26.87 -0.72 39.53
C PRO A 304 -28.02 -0.03 40.27
N GLU A 305 -28.15 1.29 40.18
CA GLU A 305 -29.16 2.01 40.96
C GLU A 305 -30.58 1.80 40.45
N SER A 306 -30.79 1.66 39.13
CA SER A 306 -32.13 1.40 38.60
C SER A 306 -32.61 -0.01 38.95
N ARG A 307 -31.73 -1.03 38.90
CA ARG A 307 -32.09 -2.41 39.29
C ARG A 307 -32.25 -2.57 40.79
N LEU A 308 -31.43 -1.91 41.61
CA LEU A 308 -31.59 -1.92 43.06
C LEU A 308 -32.86 -1.17 43.46
N ASN A 309 -33.16 -0.02 42.86
CA ASN A 309 -34.42 0.70 43.10
C ASN A 309 -35.65 -0.05 42.58
N GLN A 310 -35.53 -0.78 41.46
CA GLN A 310 -36.61 -1.61 40.93
C GLN A 310 -36.84 -2.87 41.78
N ALA A 311 -35.77 -3.49 42.30
CA ALA A 311 -35.86 -4.59 43.25
C ALA A 311 -36.41 -4.14 44.62
N VAL A 312 -36.00 -2.95 45.09
CA VAL A 312 -36.56 -2.34 46.31
C VAL A 312 -38.03 -1.98 46.14
N ARG A 313 -38.44 -1.45 44.97
CA ARG A 313 -39.86 -1.19 44.67
C ARG A 313 -40.68 -2.48 44.61
N HIS A 314 -40.20 -3.51 43.90
CA HIS A 314 -40.88 -4.81 43.88
C HIS A 314 -40.91 -5.51 45.25
N ALA A 315 -39.88 -5.31 46.08
CA ALA A 315 -39.89 -5.81 47.46
C ALA A 315 -40.86 -5.01 48.34
N GLN A 316 -41.00 -3.70 48.13
CA GLN A 316 -41.98 -2.86 48.83
C GLN A 316 -43.42 -3.15 48.41
N GLU A 317 -43.67 -3.42 47.13
CA GLU A 317 -44.99 -3.75 46.59
C GLU A 317 -45.45 -5.18 46.96
N ASN A 318 -44.52 -6.07 47.36
CA ASN A 318 -44.80 -7.42 47.83
C ASN A 318 -44.69 -7.57 49.37
N LEU A 319 -44.66 -6.48 50.13
CA LEU A 319 -44.71 -6.56 51.59
C LEU A 319 -46.05 -7.14 52.03
N SER A 320 -45.99 -8.11 52.95
CA SER A 320 -47.20 -8.69 53.57
C SER A 320 -48.00 -7.58 54.27
N PRO A 321 -49.35 -7.56 54.17
CA PRO A 321 -50.22 -6.47 54.67
C PRO A 321 -50.05 -6.15 56.18
N ASP A 322 -49.46 -7.06 56.95
CA ASP A 322 -49.13 -6.84 58.36
C ASP A 322 -47.97 -5.85 58.59
N LEU A 323 -47.05 -5.69 57.63
CA LEU A 323 -45.94 -4.72 57.72
C LEU A 323 -46.35 -3.30 57.28
N GLU A 324 -47.33 -3.15 56.40
CA GLU A 324 -47.91 -1.84 56.06
C GLU A 324 -48.56 -1.17 57.27
N ARG A 325 -49.23 -1.96 58.13
CA ARG A 325 -49.85 -1.47 59.37
C ARG A 325 -48.83 -0.97 60.41
N LEU A 326 -47.63 -1.53 60.45
CA LEU A 326 -46.54 -1.09 61.33
C LEU A 326 -45.89 0.21 60.85
N ARG A 327 -45.82 0.42 59.53
CA ARG A 327 -45.29 1.66 58.94
C ARG A 327 -46.22 2.86 59.19
N ALA A 328 -47.54 2.65 59.11
CA ALA A 328 -48.55 3.66 59.42
C ALA A 328 -48.53 4.14 60.89
N LEU A 329 -47.91 3.38 61.81
CA LEU A 329 -47.73 3.76 63.21
C LEU A 329 -46.43 4.52 63.48
N SER A 330 -45.53 4.59 62.50
CA SER A 330 -44.17 5.11 62.67
C SER A 330 -43.91 6.43 61.93
N ASP A 331 -44.84 6.90 61.10
CA ASP A 331 -44.67 8.14 60.34
C ASP A 331 -44.74 9.36 61.27
N PRO A 332 -43.64 10.13 61.42
CA PRO A 332 -43.65 11.35 62.18
C PRO A 332 -44.45 12.42 61.42
N GLN A 333 -45.47 12.93 62.11
CA GLN A 333 -46.27 14.07 61.73
C GLN A 333 -45.39 15.25 61.30
N ALA A 334 -45.43 15.60 60.01
CA ALA A 334 -44.67 16.70 59.44
C ALA A 334 -45.11 18.06 60.04
N PRO A 335 -44.18 18.93 60.47
CA PRO A 335 -44.52 20.30 60.82
C PRO A 335 -44.76 21.15 59.56
N ALA A 336 -45.82 21.95 59.64
CA ALA A 336 -46.19 22.98 58.67
C ALA A 336 -45.38 24.28 58.87
N ALA A 337 -45.39 25.10 57.82
CA ALA A 337 -44.83 26.45 57.66
C ALA A 337 -43.31 26.49 57.41
N GLY A 338 -42.77 27.16 56.39
CA GLY A 338 -43.27 28.30 55.63
C GLY A 338 -42.24 29.43 55.74
N ALA A 339 -41.47 29.72 54.68
CA ALA A 339 -40.83 31.02 54.45
C ALA A 339 -40.18 31.08 53.05
N PRO A 340 -40.35 32.19 52.29
CA PRO A 340 -39.82 32.34 50.95
C PRO A 340 -38.40 32.92 50.97
N LYS A 341 -37.53 32.49 50.06
CA LYS A 341 -36.24 33.18 49.81
C LYS A 341 -35.90 33.28 48.32
N ARG A 342 -36.08 34.52 47.85
CA ARG A 342 -35.17 35.34 47.04
C ARG A 342 -34.50 34.76 45.78
N ARG A 343 -34.86 35.43 44.68
CA ARG A 343 -34.08 35.72 43.47
C ARG A 343 -32.60 36.08 43.71
N ALA A 344 -31.74 35.48 42.90
CA ALA A 344 -30.57 36.05 42.20
C ALA A 344 -30.42 35.16 40.95
N GLY A 345 -30.33 35.59 39.69
CA GLY A 345 -29.75 36.80 39.13
C GLY A 345 -28.49 36.40 38.35
N VAL A 346 -28.46 36.67 37.04
CA VAL A 346 -27.25 36.85 36.19
C VAL A 346 -26.60 35.50 35.73
N THR A 347 -26.31 35.18 34.46
CA THR A 347 -26.15 35.93 33.20
C THR A 347 -26.35 35.01 31.99
N ASP A 348 -26.95 35.58 30.94
CA ASP A 348 -26.82 35.18 29.54
C ASP A 348 -25.37 35.27 29.06
N HIS A 349 -24.87 34.24 28.38
CA HIS A 349 -23.87 34.41 27.32
C HIS A 349 -24.20 33.56 26.10
N ALA A 350 -24.06 34.22 24.96
CA ALA A 350 -24.57 33.90 23.64
C ALA A 350 -23.81 32.75 22.94
N PRO A 351 -24.42 32.16 21.88
CA PRO A 351 -23.77 31.19 21.02
C PRO A 351 -22.89 31.87 19.97
N SER A 352 -21.69 31.34 19.73
CA SER A 352 -20.90 31.62 18.53
C SER A 352 -21.01 30.43 17.59
N ARG A 353 -21.74 30.60 16.49
CA ARG A 353 -21.66 29.75 15.30
C ARG A 353 -20.84 30.51 14.23
N PRO A 354 -20.08 29.80 13.38
CA PRO A 354 -19.23 30.40 12.36
C PRO A 354 -19.98 30.51 11.03
N ASP A 355 -19.88 31.68 10.38
CA ASP A 355 -20.09 31.89 8.95
C ASP A 355 -18.77 32.47 8.43
N ASP A 356 -18.09 31.79 7.51
CA ASP A 356 -18.35 31.72 6.06
C ASP A 356 -17.55 32.82 5.34
N GLY A 357 -16.72 32.39 4.39
CA GLY A 357 -15.68 33.22 3.79
C GLY A 357 -14.88 32.52 2.70
N SER A 358 -15.59 31.78 1.83
CA SER A 358 -15.07 31.25 0.57
C SER A 358 -14.81 32.38 -0.45
N ARG A 359 -13.56 32.53 -0.93
CA ARG A 359 -13.15 33.16 -2.20
C ARG A 359 -11.72 32.69 -2.51
N GLY A 360 -11.32 32.21 -3.68
CA GLY A 360 -11.98 31.96 -4.96
C GLY A 360 -10.96 31.24 -5.84
N GLN A 361 -11.41 30.22 -6.57
CA GLN A 361 -10.67 29.58 -7.65
C GLN A 361 -10.99 30.31 -8.96
N GLU A 362 -9.98 30.66 -9.74
CA GLU A 362 -10.09 30.82 -11.20
C GLU A 362 -8.85 30.19 -11.83
N ALA A 363 -8.94 28.89 -12.13
CA ALA A 363 -8.01 28.20 -13.01
C ALA A 363 -8.76 27.84 -14.31
N THR A 364 -8.37 28.52 -15.36
CA THR A 364 -8.74 28.31 -16.76
C THR A 364 -8.47 26.87 -17.20
N ARG A 365 -9.51 26.18 -17.69
CA ARG A 365 -9.40 24.91 -18.43
C ARG A 365 -8.98 25.18 -19.89
N PRO A 366 -7.99 24.45 -20.43
CA PRO A 366 -7.89 24.19 -21.86
C PRO A 366 -8.75 22.98 -22.24
N ARG A 367 -9.26 23.03 -23.48
CA ARG A 367 -10.06 21.99 -24.14
C ARG A 367 -9.21 20.76 -24.52
N PRO A 368 -9.83 19.56 -24.60
CA PRO A 368 -9.15 18.32 -24.99
C PRO A 368 -8.92 18.24 -26.50
N GLY A 369 -7.69 17.88 -26.89
CA GLY A 369 -7.31 17.38 -28.22
C GLY A 369 -7.19 15.85 -28.21
N PRO A 370 -7.16 15.20 -29.39
CA PRO A 370 -7.66 13.85 -29.60
C PRO A 370 -6.72 12.73 -29.14
N HIS A 371 -7.36 11.62 -28.77
CA HIS A 371 -6.85 10.30 -28.41
C HIS A 371 -5.63 9.79 -29.19
N ALA A 372 -4.72 9.15 -28.46
CA ALA A 372 -3.76 8.15 -28.92
C ALA A 372 -3.75 6.96 -27.91
N PRO A 373 -3.31 5.76 -28.34
CA PRO A 373 -3.81 4.46 -27.89
C PRO A 373 -3.19 4.01 -26.56
N GLY A 374 -3.91 3.08 -25.91
CA GLY A 374 -3.61 2.55 -24.60
C GLY A 374 -2.34 1.70 -24.55
N LEU A 375 -1.66 1.84 -23.42
CA LEU A 375 -0.65 0.91 -22.93
C LEU A 375 -1.37 -0.12 -22.04
N GLY A 376 -0.91 -1.37 -22.16
CA GLY A 376 -1.47 -2.56 -21.53
C GLY A 376 -1.25 -2.62 -20.02
#